data_AF-A0A9E7KQ99-F1
#
_entry.id   AF-A0A9E7KQ99-F1
#
_cell.length_a   1.000
_cell.length_b   1.000
_cell.length_c   1.000
_cell.angle_alpha   90.00
_cell.angle_beta   90.00
_cell.angle_gamma   90.00
#
_symmetry.space_group_name_H-M   'P 1'
#
loop_
_entity.id
_entity.type
_entity.pdbx_description
1 polymer ?
#
loop_
_entity_poly.entity_id
_entity_poly.type
_entity_poly.pdbx_seq_one_letter_code
_entity_poly.pdbx_strand_id
1 'polypeptide(L)'
;TSKGKWVREPGASIYTNLTCPTYPDINNCGKYGKDQSYLYWRWQPDGCDIPRFEPETFLNIVRGKRMAFVGDSLARNQIDSLLCLLSQAETPREVSRDSSGKYVTWYFPPHDFTLMVMWTEYFVEARPRIINGTASNSFEIHLDRVSTSWAEKLPGVDYAVLSGGNWFFRAIHLYEEGKIVGCVNCREQNLTEFGVAVTIRRALRTALRFISSCEDCEGLVTFLRTFTSSHFENGSWLTGGYCNRTQPSNETRTPPDDVAWEIRKIQLEEIERVRRPESGGKTRFGVLDVTKAMMLRADAHPGDHWTKKSKASVNDCLHWCLPGPIDMWSDLLLATLEKKFLPS
;
A
#
# COMPACT_ATOMS: atom_id res chain seq x y z
N THR A 1 -17.63 3.48 0.69
CA THR A 1 -16.84 2.45 1.39
C THR A 1 -16.06 3.01 2.59
N SER A 2 -15.81 4.33 2.66
CA SER A 2 -14.99 4.97 3.72
C SER A 2 -15.68 5.22 5.06
N LYS A 3 -17.00 5.07 5.12
CA LYS A 3 -17.80 5.06 6.36
C LYS A 3 -18.33 3.64 6.56
N GLY A 4 -18.17 3.13 7.77
CA GLY A 4 -18.37 1.73 8.12
C GLY A 4 -17.71 1.40 9.45
N LYS A 5 -17.83 0.13 9.82
CA LYS A 5 -17.31 -0.47 11.05
C LYS A 5 -16.80 -1.89 10.82
N TRP A 6 -15.89 -2.35 11.68
CA TRP A 6 -15.56 -3.77 11.73
C TRP A 6 -16.61 -4.53 12.53
N VAL A 7 -17.20 -5.54 11.92
CA VAL A 7 -18.17 -6.45 12.54
C VAL A 7 -17.55 -7.82 12.71
N ARG A 8 -17.93 -8.55 13.76
CA ARG A 8 -17.53 -9.94 13.94
C ARG A 8 -18.15 -10.77 12.83
N GLU A 9 -17.33 -11.56 12.15
CA GLU A 9 -17.78 -12.54 11.16
C GLU A 9 -17.19 -13.91 11.53
N PRO A 10 -18.03 -14.91 11.85
CA PRO A 10 -17.59 -16.28 12.04
C PRO A 10 -17.19 -16.87 10.69
N GLY A 11 -15.91 -17.20 10.53
CA GLY A 11 -15.36 -17.75 9.30
C GLY A 11 -13.87 -17.46 9.25
N ALA A 12 -13.05 -18.48 9.06
CA ALA A 12 -11.64 -18.27 8.78
C ALA A 12 -11.48 -17.60 7.40
N SER A 13 -10.31 -17.02 7.14
CA SER A 13 -9.96 -16.60 5.78
C SER A 13 -10.05 -17.79 4.82
N ILE A 14 -10.30 -17.51 3.54
CA ILE A 14 -10.39 -18.54 2.49
C ILE A 14 -9.04 -19.23 2.22
N TYR A 15 -7.95 -18.75 2.82
CA TYR A 15 -6.63 -19.33 2.71
C TYR A 15 -5.93 -19.47 4.06
N THR A 16 -4.94 -20.36 4.08
CA THR A 16 -4.01 -20.57 5.20
C THR A 16 -2.58 -20.58 4.67
N ASN A 17 -1.60 -20.70 5.57
CA ASN A 17 -0.21 -20.93 5.18
C ASN A 17 0.00 -22.26 4.43
N LEU A 18 -0.93 -23.21 4.52
CA LEU A 18 -0.86 -24.49 3.80
C LEU A 18 -1.43 -24.38 2.38
N THR A 19 -2.39 -23.47 2.15
CA THR A 19 -3.07 -23.32 0.85
C THR A 19 -2.55 -22.16 0.02
N CYS A 20 -1.50 -21.47 0.48
CA CYS A 20 -0.83 -20.40 -0.26
C CYS A 20 0.66 -20.75 -0.46
N PRO A 21 1.07 -21.23 -1.64
CA PRO A 21 2.47 -21.60 -1.89
C PRO A 21 3.46 -20.42 -1.83
N THR A 22 2.98 -19.21 -2.09
CA THR A 22 3.77 -17.97 -2.08
C THR A 22 3.77 -17.27 -0.71
N TYR A 23 3.25 -17.93 0.34
CA TYR A 23 2.99 -17.30 1.62
C TYR A 23 4.30 -16.78 2.27
N PRO A 24 4.44 -15.47 2.52
CA PRO A 24 5.66 -14.92 3.08
C PRO A 24 5.78 -15.21 4.57
N ASP A 25 6.95 -15.70 4.99
CA ASP A 25 7.17 -16.11 6.38
C ASP A 25 7.04 -14.95 7.38
N ILE A 26 7.49 -13.75 6.99
CA ILE A 26 7.42 -12.54 7.80
C ILE A 26 5.99 -12.11 8.15
N ASN A 27 4.98 -12.49 7.35
CA ASN A 27 3.59 -12.20 7.64
C ASN A 27 2.85 -13.38 8.31
N ASN A 28 3.54 -14.52 8.54
CA ASN A 28 2.98 -15.71 9.18
C ASN A 28 2.87 -15.56 10.70
N CYS A 29 2.03 -14.64 11.16
CA CYS A 29 1.94 -14.32 12.57
C CYS A 29 1.49 -15.50 13.43
N GLY A 30 0.63 -16.37 12.89
CA GLY A 30 0.19 -17.60 13.56
C GLY A 30 1.34 -18.55 13.84
N LYS A 31 2.25 -18.75 12.87
CA LYS A 31 3.49 -19.56 13.07
C LYS A 31 4.33 -19.05 14.22
N TYR A 32 4.35 -17.73 14.44
CA TYR A 32 5.10 -17.08 15.52
C TYR A 32 4.28 -16.88 16.80
N GLY A 33 3.11 -17.50 16.92
CA GLY A 33 2.33 -17.59 18.15
C GLY A 33 1.40 -16.41 18.42
N LYS A 34 1.06 -15.60 17.41
CA LYS A 34 0.06 -14.53 17.57
C LYS A 34 -1.33 -15.13 17.72
N ASP A 35 -2.10 -14.65 18.69
CA ASP A 35 -3.52 -14.98 18.81
C ASP A 35 -4.28 -14.59 17.53
N GLN A 36 -5.07 -15.52 16.99
CA GLN A 36 -5.73 -15.36 15.69
C GLN A 36 -7.13 -14.72 15.77
N SER A 37 -7.52 -14.15 16.91
CA SER A 37 -8.86 -13.55 17.06
C SER A 37 -9.10 -12.33 16.16
N TYR A 38 -8.03 -11.75 15.59
CA TYR A 38 -8.07 -10.69 14.58
C TYR A 38 -8.62 -11.16 13.21
N LEU A 39 -8.67 -12.47 12.95
CA LEU A 39 -9.21 -13.01 11.70
C LEU A 39 -10.74 -12.92 11.61
N TYR A 40 -11.44 -12.93 12.75
CA TYR A 40 -12.91 -13.01 12.82
C TYR A 40 -13.58 -11.65 12.68
N TRP A 41 -13.10 -10.81 11.76
CA TRP A 41 -13.58 -9.45 11.55
C TRP A 41 -13.74 -9.15 10.06
N ARG A 42 -14.86 -8.52 9.73
CA ARG A 42 -15.19 -8.03 8.38
C ARG A 42 -15.48 -6.55 8.42
N TRP A 43 -15.01 -5.81 7.41
CA TRP A 43 -15.38 -4.41 7.25
C TRP A 43 -16.78 -4.32 6.64
N GLN A 44 -17.69 -3.66 7.34
CA GLN A 44 -19.05 -3.39 6.89
C GLN A 44 -19.23 -1.89 6.65
N PRO A 45 -19.31 -1.42 5.39
CA PRO A 45 -19.70 -0.05 5.10
C PRO A 45 -21.15 0.25 5.50
N ASP A 46 -21.45 1.51 5.85
CA ASP A 46 -22.76 1.90 6.41
C ASP A 46 -23.94 1.85 5.42
N GLY A 47 -23.67 1.76 4.11
CA GLY A 47 -24.71 1.88 3.06
C GLY A 47 -24.57 0.92 1.88
N CYS A 48 -23.63 -0.01 1.93
CA CYS A 48 -23.49 -1.07 0.94
C CYS A 48 -22.70 -2.23 1.54
N ASP A 49 -22.91 -3.41 0.98
CA ASP A 49 -22.03 -4.54 1.26
C ASP A 49 -20.90 -4.59 0.23
N ILE A 50 -19.70 -4.97 0.67
CA ILE A 50 -18.57 -5.23 -0.24
C ILE A 50 -18.52 -6.75 -0.44
N PRO A 51 -18.68 -7.28 -1.66
CA PRO A 51 -18.59 -8.71 -1.86
C PRO A 51 -17.22 -9.23 -1.39
N ARG A 52 -17.18 -10.45 -0.84
CA ARG A 52 -15.91 -11.11 -0.54
C ARG A 52 -15.15 -11.36 -1.84
N PHE A 53 -13.83 -11.30 -1.76
CA PHE A 53 -12.96 -11.62 -2.87
C PHE A 53 -13.24 -13.02 -3.40
N GLU A 54 -13.56 -13.10 -4.69
CA GLU A 54 -13.76 -14.34 -5.41
C GLU A 54 -12.62 -14.49 -6.43
N PRO A 55 -11.70 -15.45 -6.22
CA PRO A 55 -10.49 -15.61 -7.04
C PRO A 55 -10.74 -15.80 -8.54
N GLU A 56 -11.72 -16.63 -8.92
CA GLU A 56 -12.00 -16.92 -10.34
C GLU A 56 -12.55 -15.69 -11.07
N THR A 57 -13.45 -14.94 -10.42
CA THR A 57 -14.01 -13.69 -10.95
C THR A 57 -12.91 -12.67 -11.14
N PHE A 58 -12.02 -12.51 -10.15
CA PHE A 58 -10.88 -11.62 -10.29
C PHE A 58 -9.98 -12.04 -11.46
N LEU A 59 -9.58 -13.31 -11.52
CA LEU A 59 -8.71 -13.85 -12.59
C LEU A 59 -9.33 -13.71 -13.98
N ASN A 60 -10.64 -13.89 -14.12
CA ASN A 60 -11.36 -13.68 -15.37
C ASN A 60 -11.40 -12.20 -15.78
N ILE A 61 -11.55 -11.29 -14.82
CA ILE A 61 -11.47 -9.84 -15.08
C ILE A 61 -10.08 -9.43 -15.59
N VAL A 62 -9.02 -10.00 -15.02
CA VAL A 62 -7.62 -9.66 -15.36
C VAL A 62 -7.01 -10.60 -16.41
N ARG A 63 -7.82 -11.40 -17.10
CA ARG A 63 -7.36 -12.33 -18.13
C ARG A 63 -6.70 -11.59 -19.29
N GLY A 64 -5.48 -12.00 -19.66
CA GLY A 64 -4.70 -11.34 -20.72
C GLY A 64 -4.23 -9.93 -20.34
N LYS A 65 -4.13 -9.63 -19.03
CA LYS A 65 -3.81 -8.29 -18.51
C LYS A 65 -2.52 -8.26 -17.71
N ARG A 66 -1.98 -7.06 -17.55
CA ARG A 66 -0.82 -6.78 -16.70
C ARG A 66 -1.23 -5.82 -15.59
N MET A 67 -1.04 -6.25 -14.35
CA MET A 67 -1.29 -5.44 -13.15
C MET A 67 0.01 -5.16 -12.41
N ALA A 68 0.25 -3.90 -12.07
CA ALA A 68 1.41 -3.45 -11.33
C ALA A 68 1.00 -2.81 -10.00
N PHE A 69 1.70 -3.15 -8.93
CA PHE A 69 1.62 -2.43 -7.67
C PHE A 69 2.82 -1.50 -7.55
N VAL A 70 2.54 -0.19 -7.56
CA VAL A 70 3.54 0.88 -7.51
C VAL A 70 3.61 1.40 -6.08
N GLY A 71 4.67 1.05 -5.36
CA GLY A 71 4.79 1.46 -3.96
C GLY A 71 5.87 0.72 -3.17
N ASP A 72 5.73 0.81 -1.85
CA ASP A 72 6.70 0.34 -0.87
C ASP A 72 6.39 -1.08 -0.34
N SER A 73 6.92 -1.42 0.83
CA SER A 73 6.71 -2.71 1.48
C SER A 73 5.24 -3.01 1.80
N LEU A 74 4.38 -1.99 1.95
CA LEU A 74 2.94 -2.19 2.12
C LEU A 74 2.23 -2.48 0.80
N ALA A 75 2.77 -2.04 -0.33
CA ALA A 75 2.30 -2.49 -1.64
C ALA A 75 2.65 -3.97 -1.82
N ARG A 76 3.87 -4.37 -1.42
CA ARG A 76 4.29 -5.77 -1.41
C ARG A 76 3.42 -6.64 -0.48
N ASN A 77 3.12 -6.16 0.72
CA ASN A 77 2.25 -6.87 1.66
C ASN A 77 0.84 -7.11 1.08
N GLN A 78 0.31 -6.15 0.31
CA GLN A 78 -0.96 -6.31 -0.40
C GLN A 78 -0.89 -7.36 -1.50
N ILE A 79 0.21 -7.38 -2.27
CA ILE A 79 0.44 -8.42 -3.27
C ILE A 79 0.51 -9.79 -2.62
N ASP A 80 1.23 -9.95 -1.52
CA ASP A 80 1.36 -11.25 -0.87
C ASP A 80 -0.01 -11.77 -0.36
N SER A 81 -0.87 -10.88 0.16
CA SER A 81 -2.28 -11.20 0.47
C SER A 81 -3.06 -11.61 -0.79
N LEU A 82 -2.97 -10.81 -1.86
CA LEU A 82 -3.65 -11.09 -3.13
C LEU A 82 -3.20 -12.43 -3.74
N LEU A 83 -1.91 -12.73 -3.73
CA LEU A 83 -1.36 -13.99 -4.21
C LEU A 83 -1.94 -15.19 -3.44
N CYS A 84 -2.10 -15.07 -2.13
CA CYS A 84 -2.72 -16.13 -1.33
C CYS A 84 -4.22 -16.30 -1.60
N LEU A 85 -4.95 -15.21 -1.81
CA LEU A 85 -6.34 -15.27 -2.25
C LEU A 85 -6.45 -15.95 -3.62
N LEU A 86 -5.62 -15.53 -4.59
CA LEU A 86 -5.60 -16.09 -5.95
C LEU A 86 -5.18 -17.56 -5.98
N SER A 87 -4.29 -17.99 -5.07
CA SER A 87 -3.83 -19.38 -4.97
C SER A 87 -4.97 -20.37 -4.69
N GLN A 88 -6.15 -19.91 -4.27
CA GLN A 88 -7.32 -20.78 -4.11
C GLN A 88 -7.98 -21.17 -5.44
N ALA A 89 -7.64 -20.49 -6.54
CA ALA A 89 -8.03 -20.84 -7.91
C ALA A 89 -6.82 -21.19 -8.78
N GLU A 90 -5.76 -20.39 -8.72
CA GLU A 90 -4.56 -20.61 -9.52
C GLU A 90 -3.29 -20.19 -8.75
N THR A 91 -2.28 -21.08 -8.72
CA THR A 91 -0.96 -20.75 -8.21
C THR A 91 -0.09 -20.17 -9.33
N PRO A 92 0.51 -18.97 -9.16
CA PRO A 92 1.35 -18.37 -10.18
C PRO A 92 2.74 -19.00 -10.27
N ARG A 93 3.44 -18.69 -11.37
CA ARG A 93 4.88 -18.90 -11.52
C ARG A 93 5.60 -17.59 -11.28
N GLU A 94 6.63 -17.59 -10.43
CA GLU A 94 7.58 -16.48 -10.36
C GLU A 94 8.44 -16.50 -11.63
N VAL A 95 8.41 -15.43 -12.42
CA VAL A 95 9.14 -15.35 -13.71
C VAL A 95 10.37 -14.45 -13.65
N SER A 96 10.40 -13.50 -12.72
CA SER A 96 11.58 -12.67 -12.48
C SER A 96 11.64 -12.17 -11.05
N ARG A 97 12.86 -12.08 -10.54
CA ARG A 97 13.19 -11.51 -9.23
C ARG A 97 14.55 -10.84 -9.31
N ASP A 98 14.64 -9.61 -8.82
CA ASP A 98 15.93 -8.93 -8.69
C ASP A 98 16.70 -9.41 -7.44
N SER A 99 17.99 -9.10 -7.36
CA SER A 99 18.84 -9.53 -6.25
C SER A 99 18.39 -8.98 -4.88
N SER A 100 17.69 -7.83 -4.85
CA SER A 100 17.15 -7.27 -3.61
C SER A 100 15.80 -7.87 -3.21
N GLY A 101 15.15 -8.61 -4.12
CA GLY A 101 13.79 -9.15 -3.95
C GLY A 101 12.68 -8.08 -3.96
N LYS A 102 13.01 -6.80 -4.21
CA LYS A 102 12.06 -5.68 -4.27
C LYS A 102 11.26 -5.68 -5.57
N TYR A 103 11.81 -6.21 -6.66
CA TYR A 103 11.15 -6.32 -7.95
C TYR A 103 10.89 -7.79 -8.24
N VAL A 104 9.62 -8.17 -8.26
CA VAL A 104 9.19 -9.54 -8.55
C VAL A 104 8.04 -9.49 -9.55
N THR A 105 8.05 -10.42 -10.49
CA THR A 105 6.95 -10.63 -11.45
C THR A 105 6.44 -12.05 -11.32
N TRP A 106 5.12 -12.17 -11.26
CA TRP A 106 4.39 -13.43 -11.29
C TRP A 106 3.55 -13.52 -12.54
N TYR A 107 3.48 -14.72 -13.09
CA TYR A 107 2.68 -15.04 -14.26
C TYR A 107 1.71 -16.17 -13.93
N PHE A 108 0.45 -15.99 -14.32
CA PHE A 108 -0.66 -16.90 -14.15
C PHE A 108 -1.01 -17.51 -15.52
N PRO A 109 -0.47 -18.70 -15.88
CA PRO A 109 -0.51 -19.17 -17.27
C PRO A 109 -1.91 -19.47 -17.82
N PRO A 110 -2.82 -20.19 -17.12
CA PRO A 110 -4.21 -20.36 -17.55
C PRO A 110 -4.97 -19.06 -17.81
N HIS A 111 -4.65 -17.98 -17.10
CA HIS A 111 -5.31 -16.68 -17.25
C HIS A 111 -4.54 -15.68 -18.12
N ASP A 112 -3.33 -16.02 -18.57
CA ASP A 112 -2.43 -15.06 -19.24
C ASP A 112 -2.34 -13.73 -18.47
N PHE A 113 -2.25 -13.83 -17.15
CA PHE A 113 -2.26 -12.67 -16.26
C PHE A 113 -0.87 -12.45 -15.66
N THR A 114 -0.38 -11.21 -15.73
CA THR A 114 0.92 -10.83 -15.15
C THR A 114 0.71 -9.87 -13.97
N LEU A 115 1.27 -10.22 -12.82
CA LEU A 115 1.29 -9.38 -11.61
C LEU A 115 2.72 -8.94 -11.29
N MET A 116 2.95 -7.64 -11.08
CA MET A 116 4.30 -7.07 -10.94
C MET A 116 4.43 -6.13 -9.74
N VAL A 117 5.61 -6.14 -9.11
CA VAL A 117 6.04 -5.09 -8.18
C VAL A 117 6.82 -4.00 -8.91
N MET A 118 6.38 -2.75 -8.75
CA MET A 118 7.12 -1.57 -9.16
C MET A 118 7.51 -0.77 -7.92
N TRP A 119 8.66 -1.13 -7.35
CA TRP A 119 9.07 -0.61 -6.05
C TRP A 119 9.38 0.90 -6.08
N THR A 120 8.80 1.64 -5.14
CA THR A 120 9.14 3.04 -4.85
C THR A 120 8.70 3.42 -3.44
N GLU A 121 9.58 4.09 -2.69
CA GLU A 121 9.29 4.60 -1.35
C GLU A 121 8.50 5.92 -1.38
N TYR A 122 8.68 6.73 -2.43
CA TYR A 122 8.23 8.14 -2.47
C TYR A 122 7.48 8.55 -3.74
N PHE A 123 7.31 7.65 -4.72
CA PHE A 123 6.85 7.91 -6.10
C PHE A 123 7.80 8.79 -6.94
N VAL A 124 8.40 9.80 -6.34
CA VAL A 124 9.41 10.68 -6.96
C VAL A 124 10.82 10.13 -6.81
N GLU A 125 11.77 10.67 -7.57
CA GLU A 125 13.18 10.32 -7.42
C GLU A 125 13.63 10.54 -5.97
N ALA A 126 14.22 9.50 -5.39
CA ALA A 126 14.65 9.49 -4.01
C ALA A 126 15.92 8.66 -3.87
N ARG A 127 16.84 9.13 -3.03
CA ARG A 127 18.04 8.37 -2.68
C ARG A 127 18.45 8.62 -1.23
N PRO A 128 19.03 7.61 -0.54
CA PRO A 128 19.61 7.83 0.77
C PRO A 128 20.70 8.89 0.70
N ARG A 129 20.73 9.80 1.67
CA ARG A 129 21.83 10.77 1.76
C ARG A 129 23.12 10.06 2.14
N ILE A 130 24.22 10.46 1.52
CA ILE A 130 25.54 9.97 1.88
C ILE A 130 26.14 10.91 2.92
N ILE A 131 26.34 10.42 4.14
CA ILE A 131 26.98 11.15 5.25
C ILE A 131 28.28 10.43 5.58
N ASN A 132 29.40 11.14 5.51
CA ASN A 132 30.75 10.59 5.74
C ASN A 132 31.04 9.32 4.93
N GLY A 133 30.59 9.26 3.67
CA GLY A 133 30.78 8.12 2.78
C GLY A 133 29.84 6.93 3.02
N THR A 134 28.88 7.04 3.94
CA THR A 134 27.91 5.98 4.25
C THR A 134 26.47 6.43 4.00
N ALA A 135 25.64 5.53 3.48
CA ALA A 135 24.21 5.79 3.34
C ALA A 135 23.58 5.97 4.72
N SER A 136 22.91 7.10 4.93
CA SER A 136 22.22 7.41 6.17
C SER A 136 20.77 6.89 6.15
N ASN A 137 20.07 7.06 7.28
CA ASN A 137 18.62 6.86 7.38
C ASN A 137 17.80 8.06 6.88
N SER A 138 18.45 9.12 6.40
CA SER A 138 17.80 10.30 5.80
C SER A 138 17.85 10.23 4.28
N PHE A 139 16.85 10.82 3.63
CA PHE A 139 16.68 10.75 2.18
C PHE A 139 16.74 12.14 1.57
N GLU A 140 17.23 12.26 0.35
CA GLU A 140 16.91 13.38 -0.52
C GLU A 140 15.84 12.94 -1.52
N ILE A 141 14.80 13.76 -1.69
CA ILE A 141 13.73 13.50 -2.66
C ILE A 141 13.54 14.70 -3.58
N HIS A 142 13.33 14.45 -4.87
CA HIS A 142 13.13 15.47 -5.89
C HIS A 142 11.64 15.59 -6.25
N LEU A 143 10.94 16.58 -5.72
CA LEU A 143 9.49 16.68 -5.82
C LEU A 143 8.99 16.96 -7.25
N ASP A 144 9.87 17.40 -8.14
CA ASP A 144 9.65 17.73 -9.54
C ASP A 144 9.88 16.56 -10.52
N ARG A 145 10.34 15.39 -10.04
CA ARG A 145 10.76 14.27 -10.91
C ARG A 145 10.20 12.94 -10.44
N VAL A 146 9.53 12.20 -11.33
CA VAL A 146 9.10 10.83 -11.02
C VAL A 146 10.29 9.87 -11.00
N SER A 147 10.24 8.86 -10.13
CA SER A 147 11.27 7.82 -10.13
C SER A 147 11.17 6.94 -11.38
N THR A 148 12.27 6.80 -12.11
CA THR A 148 12.39 5.90 -13.27
C THR A 148 12.18 4.43 -12.90
N SER A 149 12.34 4.06 -11.62
CA SER A 149 12.19 2.69 -11.12
C SER A 149 10.84 2.04 -11.43
N TRP A 150 9.79 2.87 -11.58
CA TRP A 150 8.44 2.46 -11.95
C TRP A 150 7.95 3.19 -13.21
N ALA A 151 8.30 4.45 -13.40
CA ALA A 151 7.77 5.28 -14.49
C ALA A 151 8.03 4.68 -15.88
N GLU A 152 9.25 4.20 -16.13
CA GLU A 152 9.65 3.60 -17.43
C GLU A 152 8.99 2.25 -17.70
N LYS A 153 8.41 1.62 -16.66
CA LYS A 153 7.80 0.29 -16.76
C LYS A 153 6.28 0.36 -16.91
N LEU A 154 5.68 1.55 -16.86
CA LEU A 154 4.24 1.73 -17.01
C LEU A 154 3.70 1.42 -18.42
N PRO A 155 4.43 1.70 -19.53
CA PRO A 155 3.93 1.33 -20.85
C PRO A 155 3.59 -0.16 -20.95
N GLY A 156 2.38 -0.47 -21.42
CA GLY A 156 1.85 -1.83 -21.49
C GLY A 156 1.23 -2.39 -20.21
N VAL A 157 1.10 -1.60 -19.14
CA VAL A 157 0.34 -1.98 -17.94
C VAL A 157 -1.13 -1.62 -18.11
N ASP A 158 -2.04 -2.56 -17.83
CA ASP A 158 -3.49 -2.33 -17.88
C ASP A 158 -4.03 -1.75 -16.57
N TYR A 159 -3.50 -2.22 -15.43
CA TYR A 159 -3.92 -1.82 -14.09
C TYR A 159 -2.72 -1.44 -13.22
N ALA A 160 -2.73 -0.26 -12.62
CA ALA A 160 -1.74 0.15 -11.63
C ALA A 160 -2.40 0.43 -10.28
N VAL A 161 -1.87 -0.12 -9.19
CA VAL A 161 -2.27 0.21 -7.82
C VAL A 161 -1.15 1.00 -7.15
N LEU A 162 -1.34 2.31 -7.01
CA LEU A 162 -0.42 3.19 -6.31
C LEU A 162 -0.70 3.15 -4.82
N SER A 163 0.36 3.04 -4.02
CA SER A 163 0.26 3.20 -2.57
C SER A 163 1.58 3.64 -1.95
N GLY A 164 1.52 4.45 -0.89
CA GLY A 164 2.70 4.98 -0.22
C GLY A 164 2.33 6.02 0.83
N GLY A 165 3.31 6.44 1.62
CA GLY A 165 3.16 7.51 2.61
C GLY A 165 3.97 7.32 3.88
N ASN A 166 4.19 6.08 4.33
CA ASN A 166 4.88 5.83 5.61
C ASN A 166 6.36 6.25 5.58
N TRP A 167 7.02 6.14 4.42
CA TRP A 167 8.39 6.62 4.25
C TRP A 167 8.55 8.13 4.40
N PHE A 168 7.48 8.92 4.23
CA PHE A 168 7.50 10.38 4.39
C PHE A 168 7.62 10.85 5.84
N PHE A 169 7.53 9.92 6.81
CA PHE A 169 7.78 10.22 8.22
C PHE A 169 9.27 10.15 8.61
N ARG A 170 10.17 9.77 7.68
CA ARG A 170 11.62 9.84 7.89
C ARG A 170 12.15 11.26 7.77
N ALA A 171 13.41 11.46 8.17
CA ALA A 171 14.14 12.68 7.88
C ALA A 171 14.41 12.78 6.36
N ILE A 172 13.92 13.84 5.72
CA ILE A 172 13.95 14.02 4.27
C ILE A 172 14.38 15.44 3.92
N HIS A 173 15.25 15.57 2.92
CA HIS A 173 15.65 16.83 2.31
C HIS A 173 14.95 16.97 0.96
N LEU A 174 14.21 18.06 0.78
CA LEU A 174 13.34 18.28 -0.36
C LEU A 174 14.07 19.09 -1.42
N TYR A 175 14.10 18.58 -2.64
CA TYR A 175 14.70 19.24 -3.80
C TYR A 175 13.64 19.53 -4.86
N GLU A 176 13.80 20.66 -5.54
CA GLU A 176 13.12 21.01 -6.80
C GLU A 176 14.11 21.73 -7.72
N GLU A 177 14.13 21.39 -9.00
CA GLU A 177 15.05 21.98 -9.99
C GLU A 177 16.53 21.93 -9.55
N GLY A 178 16.90 20.88 -8.81
CA GLY A 178 18.24 20.67 -8.27
C GLY A 178 18.61 21.55 -7.05
N LYS A 179 17.68 22.35 -6.53
CA LYS A 179 17.89 23.18 -5.34
C LYS A 179 17.13 22.63 -4.14
N ILE A 180 17.73 22.74 -2.95
CA ILE A 180 17.03 22.43 -1.71
C ILE A 180 15.96 23.48 -1.43
N VAL A 181 14.72 23.03 -1.23
CA VAL A 181 13.57 23.91 -0.95
C VAL A 181 13.07 23.78 0.49
N GLY A 182 13.53 22.76 1.22
CA GLY A 182 13.18 22.54 2.63
C GLY A 182 13.45 21.10 3.06
N CYS A 183 12.78 20.68 4.13
CA CYS A 183 12.93 19.35 4.68
C CYS A 183 11.67 18.85 5.39
N VAL A 184 11.67 17.58 5.78
CA VAL A 184 10.69 16.94 6.68
C VAL A 184 11.46 16.17 7.75
N ASN A 185 11.07 16.32 9.01
CA ASN A 185 11.67 15.71 10.19
C ASN A 185 13.21 15.82 10.25
N CYS A 186 13.81 16.88 9.69
CA CYS A 186 15.26 16.98 9.59
C CYS A 186 15.91 17.64 10.82
N ARG A 187 15.13 18.40 11.61
CA ARG A 187 15.60 19.15 12.79
C ARG A 187 16.75 20.13 12.49
N GLU A 188 16.86 20.59 11.24
CA GLU A 188 17.87 21.58 10.82
C GLU A 188 17.26 22.98 10.84
N GLN A 189 17.85 23.91 11.60
CA GLN A 189 17.29 25.25 11.80
C GLN A 189 17.32 26.15 10.55
N ASN A 190 18.18 25.83 9.59
CA ASN A 190 18.39 26.66 8.39
C ASN A 190 17.51 26.25 7.20
N LEU A 191 16.63 25.26 7.36
CA LEU A 191 15.73 24.77 6.31
C LEU A 191 14.28 24.96 6.71
N THR A 192 13.44 25.30 5.74
CA THR A 192 11.99 25.32 5.94
C THR A 192 11.47 23.90 6.17
N GLU A 193 10.85 23.68 7.34
CA GLU A 193 10.22 22.42 7.71
C GLU A 193 8.83 22.32 7.08
N PHE A 194 8.59 21.29 6.27
CA PHE A 194 7.31 20.99 5.65
C PHE A 194 6.58 19.87 6.39
N GLY A 195 5.25 19.98 6.46
CA GLY A 195 4.41 18.90 6.97
C GLY A 195 4.47 17.64 6.09
N VAL A 196 4.32 16.47 6.71
CA VAL A 196 4.31 15.17 6.02
C VAL A 196 3.20 15.12 4.95
N ALA A 197 1.97 15.51 5.30
CA ALA A 197 0.84 15.49 4.36
C ALA A 197 1.05 16.43 3.16
N VAL A 198 1.64 17.61 3.38
CA VAL A 198 1.98 18.57 2.31
C VAL A 198 3.02 17.96 1.36
N THR A 199 4.02 17.28 1.90
CA THR A 199 5.07 16.64 1.10
C THR A 199 4.53 15.46 0.30
N ILE A 200 3.70 14.60 0.91
CA ILE A 200 2.99 13.53 0.20
C ILE A 200 2.13 14.11 -0.93
N ARG A 201 1.41 15.21 -0.68
CA ARG A 201 0.57 15.87 -1.70
C ARG A 201 1.39 16.27 -2.92
N ARG A 202 2.57 16.87 -2.71
CA ARG A 202 3.46 17.29 -3.82
C ARG A 202 3.98 16.09 -4.61
N ALA A 203 4.52 15.09 -3.93
CA ALA A 203 5.04 13.89 -4.60
C ALA A 203 3.95 13.11 -5.35
N LEU A 204 2.79 12.91 -4.73
CA LEU A 204 1.64 12.24 -5.35
C LEU A 204 1.13 13.03 -6.56
N ARG A 205 1.06 14.36 -6.46
CA ARG A 205 0.67 15.21 -7.60
C ARG A 205 1.60 15.01 -8.79
N THR A 206 2.91 14.98 -8.56
CA THR A 206 3.90 14.73 -9.60
C THR A 206 3.70 13.36 -10.25
N ALA A 207 3.50 12.31 -9.44
CA ALA A 207 3.24 10.96 -9.94
C ALA A 207 1.93 10.85 -10.74
N LEU A 208 0.83 11.41 -10.23
CA LEU A 208 -0.47 11.36 -10.92
C LEU A 208 -0.46 12.19 -12.21
N ARG A 209 0.23 13.33 -12.23
CA ARG A 209 0.42 14.13 -13.45
C ARG A 209 1.16 13.34 -14.51
N PHE A 210 2.28 12.71 -14.15
CA PHE A 210 3.04 11.86 -15.06
C PHE A 210 2.18 10.75 -15.67
N ILE A 211 1.39 10.05 -14.84
CA ILE A 211 0.47 9.00 -15.32
C ILE A 211 -0.61 9.58 -16.23
N SER A 212 -1.18 10.75 -15.89
CA SER A 212 -2.23 11.38 -16.69
C SER A 212 -1.76 11.83 -18.06
N SER A 213 -0.48 12.20 -18.19
CA SER A 213 0.15 12.67 -19.43
C SER A 213 0.97 11.59 -20.16
N CYS A 214 0.93 10.33 -19.71
CA CYS A 214 1.69 9.26 -20.35
C CYS A 214 1.03 8.84 -21.68
N GLU A 215 1.66 9.18 -22.80
CA GLU A 215 1.15 8.87 -24.15
C GLU A 215 1.15 7.37 -24.43
N ASP A 216 2.17 6.65 -23.95
CA ASP A 216 2.32 5.20 -24.12
C ASP A 216 1.52 4.36 -23.09
N CYS A 217 0.72 5.00 -22.24
CA CYS A 217 -0.09 4.36 -21.20
C CYS A 217 -1.59 4.34 -21.56
N GLU A 218 -1.93 4.30 -22.86
CA GLU A 218 -3.32 4.31 -23.31
C GLU A 218 -4.14 3.18 -22.69
N GLY A 219 -5.32 3.51 -22.15
CA GLY A 219 -6.23 2.54 -21.52
C GLY A 219 -5.91 2.18 -20.06
N LEU A 220 -4.74 2.57 -19.54
CA LEU A 220 -4.32 2.31 -18.16
C LEU A 220 -5.37 2.77 -17.15
N VAL A 221 -5.70 1.87 -16.22
CA VAL A 221 -6.54 2.15 -15.07
C VAL A 221 -5.68 2.19 -13.80
N THR A 222 -5.64 3.35 -13.17
CA THR A 222 -4.83 3.59 -11.98
C THR A 222 -5.70 3.69 -10.73
N PHE A 223 -5.46 2.85 -9.74
CA PHE A 223 -6.09 2.94 -8.42
C PHE A 223 -5.12 3.53 -7.42
N LEU A 224 -5.56 4.50 -6.61
CA LEU A 224 -4.84 4.90 -5.41
C LEU A 224 -5.41 4.15 -4.22
N ARG A 225 -4.60 3.30 -3.58
CA ARG A 225 -4.91 2.83 -2.22
C ARG A 225 -4.54 3.93 -1.23
N THR A 226 -5.51 4.38 -0.45
CA THR A 226 -5.25 5.44 0.53
C THR A 226 -4.32 4.97 1.64
N PHE A 227 -3.80 5.93 2.40
CA PHE A 227 -2.81 5.73 3.44
C PHE A 227 -3.28 4.76 4.53
N THR A 228 -2.34 4.02 5.11
CA THR A 228 -2.56 3.18 6.29
C THR A 228 -1.49 3.52 7.33
N SER A 229 -1.92 3.84 8.54
CA SER A 229 -1.03 4.19 9.65
C SER A 229 -0.34 2.95 10.20
N SER A 230 0.88 3.15 10.72
CA SER A 230 1.43 2.27 11.74
C SER A 230 0.73 2.50 13.09
N HIS A 231 0.72 1.50 13.96
CA HIS A 231 0.13 1.59 15.31
C HIS A 231 1.17 1.43 16.42
N PHE A 232 2.34 2.06 16.25
CA PHE A 232 3.34 2.11 17.32
C PHE A 232 2.82 2.90 18.52
N GLU A 233 2.90 2.30 19.70
CA GLU A 233 2.69 2.94 21.00
C GLU A 233 4.03 3.00 21.77
N ASN A 234 4.17 4.02 22.62
CA ASN A 234 5.33 4.20 23.51
C ASN A 234 6.70 4.19 22.80
N GLY A 235 6.74 4.66 21.56
CA GLY A 235 7.95 4.73 20.76
C GLY A 235 7.64 4.64 19.28
N SER A 236 8.68 4.39 18.50
CA SER A 236 8.64 4.17 17.06
C SER A 236 9.35 2.87 16.72
N TRP A 237 9.36 2.50 15.44
CA TRP A 237 10.17 1.40 14.92
C TRP A 237 11.61 1.42 15.47
N LEU A 238 12.28 2.58 15.47
CA LEU A 238 13.70 2.70 15.83
C LEU A 238 13.94 2.88 17.33
N THR A 239 12.89 3.12 18.12
CA THR A 239 13.00 3.41 19.55
C THR A 239 12.28 2.39 20.44
N GLY A 240 11.93 1.22 19.88
CA GLY A 240 11.32 0.12 20.63
C GLY A 240 9.83 0.27 20.91
N GLY A 241 9.10 1.04 20.10
CA GLY A 241 7.63 1.08 20.19
C GLY A 241 7.01 -0.30 19.96
N TYR A 242 5.76 -0.47 20.38
CA TYR A 242 5.05 -1.76 20.30
C TYR A 242 3.57 -1.60 19.94
N CYS A 243 2.91 -2.71 19.60
CA CYS A 243 1.50 -2.77 19.22
C CYS A 243 0.92 -4.12 19.67
N ASN A 244 0.45 -4.18 20.91
CA ASN A 244 -0.03 -5.40 21.54
C ASN A 244 -1.55 -5.41 21.79
N ARG A 245 -2.29 -4.51 21.09
CA ARG A 245 -3.76 -4.57 21.10
C ARG A 245 -4.21 -5.92 20.51
N THR A 246 -5.29 -6.46 21.04
CA THR A 246 -5.82 -7.79 20.65
C THR A 246 -7.20 -7.71 20.00
N GLN A 247 -7.78 -6.51 19.92
CA GLN A 247 -9.09 -6.27 19.30
C GLN A 247 -9.07 -4.96 18.52
N PRO A 248 -9.93 -4.83 17.50
CA PRO A 248 -10.12 -3.57 16.81
C PRO A 248 -10.45 -2.44 17.77
N SER A 249 -9.99 -1.24 17.42
CA SER A 249 -10.33 -0.03 18.16
C SER A 249 -11.77 0.40 17.87
N ASN A 250 -12.44 0.97 18.86
CA ASN A 250 -13.75 1.59 18.66
C ASN A 250 -13.61 2.84 17.79
N GLU A 251 -14.64 3.18 17.00
CA GLU A 251 -14.62 4.36 16.11
C GLU A 251 -14.33 5.66 16.86
N THR A 252 -14.85 5.80 18.09
CA THR A 252 -14.66 6.97 18.97
C THR A 252 -13.22 7.16 19.45
N ARG A 253 -12.35 6.15 19.29
CA ARG A 253 -10.94 6.22 19.69
C ARG A 253 -10.01 6.68 18.57
N THR A 254 -10.54 6.99 17.38
CA THR A 254 -9.72 7.55 16.31
C THR A 254 -9.62 9.07 16.51
N PRO A 255 -8.44 9.64 16.81
CA PRO A 255 -8.31 11.07 17.03
C PRO A 255 -8.80 11.83 15.78
N PRO A 256 -9.66 12.85 15.92
CA PRO A 256 -10.10 13.67 14.79
C PRO A 256 -8.93 14.33 14.05
N ASP A 257 -7.88 14.66 14.80
CA ASP A 257 -6.67 15.33 14.31
C ASP A 257 -5.53 14.35 13.95
N ASP A 258 -5.84 13.06 13.78
CA ASP A 258 -4.86 12.08 13.32
C ASP A 258 -4.36 12.42 11.91
N VAL A 259 -3.04 12.45 11.72
CA VAL A 259 -2.39 12.79 10.44
C VAL A 259 -2.86 11.90 9.28
N ALA A 260 -3.31 10.67 9.56
CA ALA A 260 -3.86 9.79 8.54
C ALA A 260 -5.11 10.37 7.86
N TRP A 261 -5.94 11.12 8.60
CA TRP A 261 -7.09 11.82 8.02
C TRP A 261 -6.66 12.93 7.08
N GLU A 262 -5.61 13.68 7.44
CA GLU A 262 -5.03 14.70 6.58
C GLU A 262 -4.44 14.09 5.31
N ILE A 263 -3.63 13.02 5.44
CA ILE A 263 -3.03 12.32 4.30
C ILE A 263 -4.12 11.72 3.40
N ARG A 264 -5.15 11.11 3.97
CA ARG A 264 -6.29 10.62 3.19
C ARG A 264 -6.98 11.76 2.44
N LYS A 265 -7.24 12.89 3.10
CA LYS A 265 -7.90 14.04 2.48
C LYS A 265 -7.10 14.53 1.27
N ILE A 266 -5.79 14.75 1.43
CA ILE A 266 -4.95 15.22 0.32
C ILE A 266 -4.88 14.19 -0.81
N GLN A 267 -4.87 12.89 -0.50
CA GLN A 267 -4.85 11.82 -1.50
C GLN A 267 -6.11 11.83 -2.36
N LEU A 268 -7.28 11.99 -1.74
CA LEU A 268 -8.56 12.08 -2.44
C LEU A 268 -8.67 13.35 -3.28
N GLU A 269 -8.19 14.49 -2.77
CA GLU A 269 -8.18 15.75 -3.50
C GLU A 269 -7.28 15.71 -4.75
N GLU A 270 -6.10 15.07 -4.68
CA GLU A 270 -5.23 14.92 -5.86
C GLU A 270 -5.82 13.97 -6.89
N ILE A 271 -6.51 12.89 -6.47
CA ILE A 271 -7.23 12.02 -7.41
C ILE A 271 -8.38 12.76 -8.09
N GLU A 272 -9.16 13.53 -7.35
CA GLU A 272 -10.23 14.33 -7.93
C GLU A 272 -9.68 15.38 -8.89
N ARG A 273 -8.52 15.98 -8.60
CA ARG A 273 -7.86 16.92 -9.51
C ARG A 273 -7.55 16.28 -10.86
N VAL A 274 -6.95 15.08 -10.90
CA VAL A 274 -6.58 14.43 -12.18
C VAL A 274 -7.75 13.79 -12.91
N ARG A 275 -8.91 13.64 -12.26
CA ARG A 275 -10.15 13.18 -12.89
C ARG A 275 -10.90 14.27 -13.66
N ARG A 276 -10.57 15.54 -13.45
CA ARG A 276 -11.28 16.65 -14.10
C ARG A 276 -11.14 16.57 -15.62
N PRO A 277 -12.21 16.84 -16.41
CA PRO A 277 -12.18 16.74 -17.87
C PRO A 277 -11.06 17.57 -18.52
N GLU A 278 -10.73 18.72 -17.92
CA GLU A 278 -9.66 19.63 -18.35
C GLU A 278 -8.26 19.00 -18.30
N SER A 279 -8.10 17.83 -17.67
CA SER A 279 -6.83 17.12 -17.56
C SER A 279 -6.45 16.40 -18.86
N GLY A 280 -7.35 16.31 -19.85
CA GLY A 280 -7.09 15.75 -21.19
C GLY A 280 -6.65 14.28 -21.22
N GLY A 281 -6.73 13.58 -20.09
CA GLY A 281 -6.06 12.30 -19.87
C GLY A 281 -6.79 11.11 -20.49
N LYS A 282 -6.02 10.22 -21.14
CA LYS A 282 -6.46 8.90 -21.62
C LYS A 282 -6.53 7.83 -20.52
N THR A 283 -6.05 8.16 -19.32
CA THR A 283 -5.96 7.23 -18.18
C THR A 283 -7.13 7.42 -17.20
N ARG A 284 -7.53 6.33 -16.53
CA ARG A 284 -8.69 6.32 -15.64
C ARG A 284 -8.29 6.12 -14.19
N PHE A 285 -8.67 7.05 -13.32
CA PHE A 285 -8.30 6.97 -11.90
C PHE A 285 -9.41 6.39 -11.01
N GLY A 286 -9.06 5.52 -10.09
CA GLY A 286 -9.88 4.85 -9.07
C GLY A 286 -9.30 5.06 -7.67
N VAL A 287 -10.09 4.77 -6.63
CA VAL A 287 -9.62 4.85 -5.23
C VAL A 287 -10.02 3.59 -4.47
N LEU A 288 -9.07 3.01 -3.75
CA LEU A 288 -9.30 1.99 -2.73
C LEU A 288 -9.15 2.68 -1.37
N ASP A 289 -10.25 3.17 -0.82
CA ASP A 289 -10.26 3.97 0.41
C ASP A 289 -10.28 3.06 1.64
N VAL A 290 -9.09 2.81 2.18
CA VAL A 290 -8.85 1.83 3.26
C VAL A 290 -8.56 2.49 4.61
N THR A 291 -8.22 3.79 4.63
CA THR A 291 -7.59 4.43 5.78
C THR A 291 -8.42 4.29 7.06
N LYS A 292 -9.71 4.65 7.04
CA LYS A 292 -10.58 4.52 8.23
C LYS A 292 -10.60 3.08 8.74
N ALA A 293 -10.79 2.12 7.85
CA ALA A 293 -10.86 0.72 8.22
C ALA A 293 -9.56 0.28 8.90
N MET A 294 -8.41 0.64 8.33
CA MET A 294 -7.11 0.18 8.85
C MET A 294 -6.68 0.89 10.13
N MET A 295 -7.08 2.14 10.35
CA MET A 295 -6.85 2.86 11.63
C MET A 295 -7.47 2.16 12.85
N LEU A 296 -8.48 1.31 12.62
CA LEU A 296 -9.14 0.57 13.69
C LEU A 296 -8.48 -0.79 13.95
N ARG A 297 -7.46 -1.19 13.18
CA ARG A 297 -6.96 -2.57 13.14
C ARG A 297 -5.58 -2.78 13.76
N ALA A 298 -5.23 -1.97 14.76
CA ALA A 298 -4.00 -2.14 15.54
C ALA A 298 -3.76 -3.59 16.05
N ASP A 299 -4.83 -4.39 16.20
CA ASP A 299 -4.79 -5.80 16.61
C ASP A 299 -4.07 -6.74 15.64
N ALA A 300 -4.04 -6.40 14.35
CA ALA A 300 -3.65 -7.30 13.28
C ALA A 300 -2.23 -7.06 12.72
N HIS A 301 -1.45 -6.19 13.36
CA HIS A 301 -0.02 -6.08 13.09
C HIS A 301 0.75 -7.28 13.64
N PRO A 302 1.88 -7.68 13.04
CA PRO A 302 2.69 -8.76 13.58
C PRO A 302 3.18 -8.50 15.01
N GLY A 303 3.52 -7.26 15.37
CA GLY A 303 4.12 -6.96 16.68
C GLY A 303 5.46 -7.69 16.80
N ASP A 304 5.64 -8.51 17.82
CA ASP A 304 6.83 -9.38 17.98
C ASP A 304 6.68 -10.75 17.30
N HIS A 305 5.58 -11.00 16.57
CA HIS A 305 5.25 -12.29 15.96
C HIS A 305 5.55 -12.38 14.46
N TRP A 306 6.74 -12.00 14.02
CA TRP A 306 7.17 -12.10 12.60
C TRP A 306 8.52 -12.78 12.41
N THR A 307 9.20 -13.12 13.51
CA THR A 307 10.49 -13.80 13.52
C THR A 307 10.63 -14.59 14.81
N LYS A 308 11.62 -15.49 14.89
CA LYS A 308 11.97 -16.15 16.16
C LYS A 308 12.40 -15.09 17.17
N LYS A 309 11.85 -15.13 18.38
CA LYS A 309 12.15 -14.16 19.44
C LYS A 309 13.65 -14.13 19.73
N SER A 310 14.25 -12.95 19.63
CA SER A 310 15.63 -12.66 20.00
C SER A 310 15.66 -11.36 20.80
N LYS A 311 16.74 -11.10 21.55
CA LYS A 311 16.91 -9.82 22.27
C LYS A 311 16.95 -8.59 21.35
N ALA A 312 17.11 -8.79 20.03
CA ALA A 312 17.16 -7.74 19.02
C ALA A 312 15.87 -7.61 18.19
N SER A 313 14.83 -8.39 18.49
CA SER A 313 13.59 -8.38 17.71
C SER A 313 12.82 -7.07 17.93
N VAL A 314 12.69 -6.28 16.86
CA VAL A 314 11.89 -5.04 16.84
C VAL A 314 10.43 -5.41 16.58
N ASN A 315 9.48 -4.70 17.18
CA ASN A 315 8.06 -4.89 16.87
C ASN A 315 7.75 -4.35 15.48
N ASP A 316 7.08 -5.14 14.65
CA ASP A 316 6.50 -4.66 13.40
C ASP A 316 5.05 -4.22 13.64
N CYS A 317 4.87 -2.90 13.75
CA CYS A 317 3.57 -2.25 13.90
C CYS A 317 3.16 -1.48 12.64
N LEU A 318 3.73 -1.84 11.50
CA LEU A 318 3.52 -1.20 10.20
C LEU A 318 2.84 -2.16 9.22
N HIS A 319 3.40 -3.35 9.06
CA HIS A 319 2.89 -4.38 8.14
C HIS A 319 1.76 -5.18 8.78
N TRP A 320 1.11 -6.03 7.98
CA TRP A 320 -0.08 -6.77 8.37
C TRP A 320 0.17 -8.26 8.36
N CYS A 321 -0.40 -8.95 9.35
CA CYS A 321 -0.47 -10.40 9.35
C CYS A 321 -1.28 -10.92 8.16
N LEU A 322 -0.90 -12.10 7.66
CA LEU A 322 -1.68 -12.86 6.70
C LEU A 322 -2.21 -14.15 7.36
N PRO A 323 -3.39 -14.66 6.97
CA PRO A 323 -4.51 -13.82 6.54
C PRO A 323 -4.80 -12.69 7.52
N GLY A 324 -5.57 -11.68 7.12
CA GLY A 324 -5.78 -10.51 7.98
C GLY A 324 -6.64 -9.41 7.36
N PRO A 325 -6.78 -8.25 8.02
CA PRO A 325 -7.59 -7.14 7.52
C PRO A 325 -7.14 -6.62 6.14
N ILE A 326 -5.90 -6.87 5.77
CA ILE A 326 -5.35 -6.51 4.47
C ILE A 326 -6.08 -7.19 3.31
N ASP A 327 -6.70 -8.35 3.53
CA ASP A 327 -7.52 -9.06 2.53
C ASP A 327 -8.71 -8.18 2.07
N MET A 328 -9.22 -7.28 2.93
CA MET A 328 -10.24 -6.29 2.59
C MET A 328 -9.81 -5.36 1.45
N TRP A 329 -8.51 -5.14 1.26
CA TRP A 329 -8.02 -4.30 0.16
C TRP A 329 -8.27 -4.95 -1.20
N SER A 330 -8.21 -6.29 -1.25
CA SER A 330 -8.55 -7.09 -2.42
C SER A 330 -10.06 -7.16 -2.62
N ASP A 331 -10.86 -7.29 -1.56
CA ASP A 331 -12.33 -7.16 -1.62
C ASP A 331 -12.72 -5.83 -2.31
N LEU A 332 -12.10 -4.72 -1.90
CA LEU A 332 -12.33 -3.39 -2.50
C LEU A 332 -11.82 -3.30 -3.95
N LEU A 333 -10.67 -3.90 -4.26
CA LEU A 333 -10.12 -3.89 -5.61
C LEU A 333 -11.04 -4.64 -6.57
N LEU A 334 -11.49 -5.84 -6.21
CA LEU A 334 -12.44 -6.63 -7.01
C LEU A 334 -13.73 -5.85 -7.23
N ALA A 335 -14.37 -5.36 -6.16
CA ALA A 335 -15.61 -4.59 -6.26
C ALA A 335 -15.46 -3.32 -7.12
N THR A 336 -14.28 -2.70 -7.13
CA THR A 336 -14.01 -1.51 -7.95
C THR A 336 -13.77 -1.87 -9.42
N LEU A 337 -13.13 -3.01 -9.68
CA LEU A 337 -12.98 -3.54 -11.03
C LEU A 337 -14.36 -3.92 -11.59
N GLU A 338 -15.16 -4.70 -10.87
CA GLU A 338 -16.51 -5.11 -11.28
C GLU A 338 -17.42 -3.93 -11.62
N LYS A 339 -17.39 -2.85 -10.84
CA LYS A 339 -18.18 -1.63 -11.14
C LYS A 339 -17.81 -0.96 -12.46
N LYS A 340 -16.59 -1.19 -12.97
CA LYS A 340 -16.18 -0.75 -14.31
C LYS A 340 -16.52 -1.77 -15.41
N PHE A 341 -16.88 -2.99 -15.04
CA PHE A 341 -17.32 -4.07 -15.93
C PHE A 341 -18.83 -4.27 -15.94
N LEU A 342 -19.59 -3.61 -15.06
CA LEU A 342 -21.00 -3.35 -15.30
C LEU A 342 -21.09 -2.29 -16.40
N PRO A 343 -21.71 -2.60 -17.55
CA PRO A 343 -21.80 -1.66 -18.66
C PRO A 343 -22.52 -0.38 -18.21
N SER A 344 -22.07 0.74 -18.80
CA SER A 344 -22.67 2.08 -18.70
C SER A 344 -24.19 2.06 -18.77
#